data_AF-A0A381SF62-F1
#
_entry.id   AF-A0A381SF62-F1
#
_cell.length_a   1.000
_cell.length_b   1.000
_cell.length_c   1.000
_cell.angle_alpha   90.00
_cell.angle_beta   90.00
_cell.angle_gamma   90.00
#
_symmetry.space_group_name_H-M   'P 1'
#
loop_
_entity.id
_entity.type
_entity.pdbx_description
1 polymer ?
#
loop_
_entity_poly.entity_id
_entity_poly.type
_entity_poly.pdbx_seq_one_letter_code
_entity_poly.pdbx_strand_id
1 'polypeptide(L)'
;IPILPLIFTVALILVPEGTDAINGPLERWFGWELKLSFMMRAIVTLSLIYGAYMAEIFRGGIQSIPPGQTEAGRSLGLSRHQTMRSVVLPQAMRAIIPPLGNDFIAILKDTSLLSVLGVLEITQRARQFSASTFKFREGYFVVAFIYLVLTLGLSVLLGLLEKRMTRDRKGER
;
A
#
# COMPACT_ATOMS: atom_id res chain seq x y z
N ILE A 1 8.16 4.02 11.51
CA ILE A 1 8.72 2.67 11.76
C ILE A 1 9.69 2.37 10.63
N PRO A 2 10.91 1.85 10.89
CA PRO A 2 11.81 1.48 9.80
C PRO A 2 11.18 0.34 8.98
N ILE A 3 10.90 0.60 7.70
CA ILE A 3 10.12 -0.33 6.86
C ILE A 3 10.91 -1.60 6.50
N LEU A 4 12.23 -1.48 6.36
CA LEU A 4 13.09 -2.59 5.99
C LEU A 4 13.08 -3.74 7.03
N PRO A 5 13.33 -3.50 8.34
CA PRO A 5 13.15 -4.53 9.36
C PRO A 5 11.76 -5.14 9.37
N LEU A 6 10.72 -4.32 9.18
CA LEU A 6 9.34 -4.81 9.18
C LEU A 6 9.08 -5.76 8.00
N ILE A 7 9.55 -5.41 6.80
CA ILE A 7 9.48 -6.28 5.62
C ILE A 7 10.21 -7.60 5.88
N PHE A 8 11.42 -7.57 6.45
CA PHE A 8 12.16 -8.79 6.76
C PHE A 8 11.45 -9.68 7.78
N THR A 9 11.00 -9.10 8.90
CA THR A 9 10.29 -9.86 9.93
C THR A 9 9.03 -10.49 9.37
N VAL A 10 8.24 -9.74 8.59
CA VAL A 10 7.01 -10.28 8.03
C VAL A 10 7.30 -11.32 6.94
N ALA A 11 8.22 -11.05 6.02
CA ALA A 11 8.49 -11.95 4.88
C ALA A 11 9.24 -13.22 5.25
N LEU A 12 10.18 -13.15 6.21
CA LEU A 12 11.05 -14.26 6.55
C LEU A 12 10.59 -15.05 7.78
N ILE A 13 9.81 -14.44 8.67
CA ILE A 13 9.34 -15.09 9.91
C ILE A 13 7.83 -15.28 9.84
N LEU A 14 7.06 -14.19 9.79
CA LEU A 14 5.60 -14.26 9.96
C LEU A 14 4.90 -15.03 8.83
N VAL A 15 5.28 -14.78 7.56
CA VAL A 15 4.64 -15.43 6.40
C VAL A 15 4.96 -16.93 6.34
N PRO A 16 6.23 -17.38 6.50
CA PRO A 16 6.55 -18.80 6.60
C PRO A 16 5.85 -19.48 7.78
N GLU A 17 5.96 -18.94 9.00
CA GLU A 17 5.31 -19.53 10.18
C GLU A 17 3.79 -19.60 10.02
N GLY A 18 3.17 -18.56 9.45
CA GLY A 18 1.73 -18.56 9.16
C GLY A 18 1.35 -19.60 8.10
N THR A 19 2.20 -19.81 7.10
CA THR A 19 1.98 -20.84 6.07
C THR A 19 2.09 -22.24 6.66
N ASP A 20 3.08 -22.48 7.50
CA ASP A 20 3.31 -23.78 8.15
C ASP A 20 2.19 -24.10 9.16
N ALA A 21 1.71 -23.09 9.90
CA ALA A 21 0.57 -23.20 10.79
C ALA A 21 -0.74 -23.57 10.05
N ILE A 22 -0.91 -23.11 8.81
CA ILE A 22 -2.04 -23.49 7.95
C ILE A 22 -1.82 -24.88 7.33
N ASN A 23 -0.59 -25.19 6.92
CA ASN A 23 -0.25 -26.47 6.30
C ASN A 23 -0.44 -27.65 7.26
N GLY A 24 -0.15 -27.51 8.55
CA GLY A 24 -0.32 -28.60 9.52
C GLY A 24 -1.75 -29.18 9.56
N PRO A 25 -2.79 -28.36 9.75
CA PRO A 25 -4.18 -28.78 9.59
C PRO A 25 -4.51 -29.20 8.15
N LEU A 26 -4.09 -28.40 7.17
CA LEU A 26 -4.47 -28.62 5.77
C LEU A 26 -4.01 -29.99 5.24
N GLU A 27 -2.77 -30.37 5.53
CA GLU A 27 -2.20 -31.64 5.15
C GLU A 27 -2.88 -32.80 5.89
N ARG A 28 -3.16 -32.64 7.19
CA ARG A 28 -3.83 -33.67 8.00
C ARG A 28 -5.25 -33.98 7.50
N TRP A 29 -6.01 -32.96 7.13
CA TRP A 29 -7.41 -33.11 6.77
C TRP A 29 -7.63 -33.36 5.26
N PHE A 30 -6.77 -32.81 4.40
CA PHE A 30 -6.99 -32.78 2.96
C PHE A 30 -5.80 -33.28 2.13
N GLY A 31 -4.64 -33.55 2.74
CA GLY A 31 -3.42 -33.95 2.02
C GLY A 31 -2.88 -32.87 1.07
N TRP A 32 -3.20 -31.60 1.32
CA TRP A 32 -2.74 -30.46 0.52
C TRP A 32 -1.64 -29.68 1.23
N GLU A 33 -0.69 -29.16 0.44
CA GLU A 33 0.43 -28.34 0.93
C GLU A 33 0.45 -27.01 0.18
N LEU A 34 0.31 -25.91 0.91
CA LEU A 34 0.38 -24.55 0.39
C LEU A 34 1.85 -24.11 0.32
N LYS A 35 2.40 -24.04 -0.90
CA LYS A 35 3.76 -23.53 -1.16
C LYS A 35 3.70 -22.12 -1.74
N LEU A 36 4.10 -21.13 -0.94
CA LEU A 36 4.22 -19.76 -1.42
C LEU A 36 5.57 -19.51 -2.09
N SER A 37 5.54 -19.12 -3.37
CA SER A 37 6.71 -18.61 -4.08
C SER A 37 7.25 -17.32 -3.42
N PHE A 38 8.52 -16.97 -3.68
CA PHE A 38 9.10 -15.71 -3.18
C PHE A 38 8.26 -14.48 -3.56
N MET A 39 7.71 -14.47 -4.78
CA MET A 39 6.81 -13.41 -5.24
C MET A 39 5.52 -13.35 -4.40
N MET A 40 4.89 -14.49 -4.13
CA MET A 40 3.68 -14.54 -3.30
C MET A 40 3.96 -14.11 -1.85
N ARG A 41 5.07 -14.56 -1.26
CA ARG A 41 5.48 -14.15 0.09
C ARG A 41 5.67 -12.63 0.18
N ALA A 42 6.28 -12.03 -0.85
CA ALA A 42 6.48 -10.61 -0.91
C ALA A 42 5.17 -9.81 -1.09
N ILE A 43 4.25 -10.30 -1.93
CA ILE A 43 2.91 -9.73 -2.08
C ILE A 43 2.18 -9.75 -0.74
N VAL A 44 2.11 -10.91 -0.08
CA VAL A 44 1.46 -11.05 1.24
C VAL A 44 2.10 -10.12 2.26
N THR A 45 3.43 -10.03 2.28
CA THR A 45 4.17 -9.15 3.19
C THR A 45 3.78 -7.68 3.00
N LEU A 46 3.83 -7.17 1.77
CA LEU A 46 3.44 -5.80 1.49
C LEU A 46 1.95 -5.57 1.77
N SER A 47 1.09 -6.51 1.41
CA SER A 47 -0.35 -6.41 1.69
C SER A 47 -0.66 -6.36 3.18
N LEU A 48 0.05 -7.10 4.03
CA LEU A 48 -0.14 -7.04 5.48
C LEU A 48 0.33 -5.70 6.06
N ILE A 49 1.55 -5.28 5.69
CA ILE A 49 2.15 -4.05 6.21
C ILE A 49 1.32 -2.84 5.78
N TYR A 50 1.11 -2.67 4.47
CA TYR A 50 0.35 -1.55 3.96
C TYR A 50 -1.13 -1.70 4.22
N GLY A 51 -1.69 -2.91 4.31
CA GLY A 51 -3.08 -3.10 4.74
C GLY A 51 -3.38 -2.47 6.10
N ALA A 52 -2.45 -2.58 7.06
CA ALA A 52 -2.57 -1.93 8.35
C ALA A 52 -2.49 -0.39 8.24
N TYR A 53 -1.54 0.15 7.46
CA TYR A 53 -1.45 1.60 7.21
C TYR A 53 -2.69 2.15 6.51
N MET A 54 -3.19 1.44 5.49
CA MET A 54 -4.41 1.79 4.78
C MET A 54 -5.60 1.80 5.74
N ALA A 55 -5.77 0.77 6.58
CA ALA A 55 -6.85 0.72 7.56
C ALA A 55 -6.85 1.95 8.49
N GLU A 56 -5.67 2.39 8.92
CA GLU A 56 -5.51 3.58 9.76
C GLU A 56 -5.81 4.88 9.00
N ILE A 57 -5.43 4.98 7.73
CA ILE A 57 -5.78 6.10 6.85
C ILE A 57 -7.30 6.19 6.66
N PHE A 58 -7.96 5.05 6.38
CA PHE A 58 -9.42 5.01 6.26
C PHE A 58 -10.10 5.38 7.57
N ARG A 59 -9.61 4.86 8.70
CA ARG A 59 -10.12 5.17 10.05
C ARG A 59 -9.99 6.65 10.37
N GLY A 60 -8.79 7.22 10.19
CA GLY A 60 -8.49 8.63 10.42
C GLY A 60 -9.29 9.55 9.49
N GLY A 61 -9.45 9.15 8.22
CA GLY A 61 -10.24 9.88 7.25
C GLY A 61 -11.73 9.94 7.61
N ILE A 62 -12.33 8.84 8.05
CA ILE A 62 -13.72 8.82 8.53
C ILE A 62 -13.88 9.66 9.80
N GLN A 63 -12.92 9.57 10.74
CA GLN A 63 -12.95 10.35 11.99
C GLN A 63 -12.70 11.85 11.79
N SER A 64 -12.11 12.25 10.66
CA SER A 64 -11.88 13.67 10.33
C SER A 64 -13.16 14.45 10.00
N ILE A 65 -14.27 13.75 9.76
CA ILE A 65 -15.55 14.36 9.41
C ILE A 65 -16.23 14.89 10.69
N PRO A 66 -16.67 16.17 10.73
CA PRO A 66 -17.31 16.73 11.90
C PRO A 66 -18.56 15.94 12.32
N PRO A 67 -18.77 15.71 13.63
CA PRO A 67 -19.93 14.94 14.11
C PRO A 67 -21.26 15.58 13.71
N GLY A 68 -21.31 16.91 13.56
CA GLY A 68 -22.49 17.64 13.08
C GLY A 68 -23.02 17.18 11.72
N GLN A 69 -22.18 16.65 10.82
CA GLN A 69 -22.64 16.06 9.55
C GLN A 69 -23.48 14.79 9.79
N THR A 70 -23.08 14.00 10.78
CA THR A 70 -23.80 12.79 11.17
C THR A 70 -25.08 13.17 11.90
N GLU A 71 -25.03 14.13 12.82
CA GLU A 71 -26.19 14.63 13.57
C GLU A 71 -27.24 15.25 12.62
N ALA A 72 -26.82 16.09 11.67
CA ALA A 72 -27.71 16.68 10.67
C ALA A 72 -28.38 15.61 9.81
N GLY A 73 -27.63 14.60 9.36
CA GLY A 73 -28.20 13.49 8.60
C GLY A 73 -29.26 12.71 9.40
N ARG A 74 -29.03 12.48 10.69
CA ARG A 74 -29.99 11.82 11.59
C ARG A 74 -31.23 12.69 11.83
N SER A 75 -31.06 14.01 11.97
CA SER A 75 -32.17 14.97 12.11
C SER A 75 -33.04 15.06 10.85
N LEU A 76 -32.48 14.79 9.67
CA LEU A 76 -33.22 14.67 8.41
C LEU A 76 -33.90 13.30 8.21
N GLY A 77 -33.89 12.43 9.23
CA GLY A 77 -34.53 11.11 9.19
C GLY A 77 -33.69 10.01 8.51
N LEU A 78 -32.44 10.27 8.14
CA LEU A 78 -31.58 9.23 7.55
C LEU A 78 -31.19 8.18 8.60
N SER A 79 -31.24 6.90 8.22
CA SER A 79 -30.65 5.81 9.00
C SER A 79 -29.12 5.94 9.07
N ARG A 80 -28.48 5.34 10.09
CA ARG A 80 -27.01 5.35 10.23
C ARG A 80 -26.28 4.90 8.95
N HIS A 81 -26.82 3.87 8.27
CA HIS A 81 -26.26 3.39 7.01
C HIS A 81 -26.42 4.40 5.86
N GLN A 82 -27.57 5.07 5.77
CA GLN A 82 -27.80 6.12 4.77
C GLN A 82 -26.91 7.34 5.05
N THR A 83 -26.80 7.79 6.29
CA THR A 83 -25.89 8.89 6.68
C THR A 83 -24.45 8.55 6.36
N MET A 84 -24.00 7.33 6.68
CA MET A 84 -22.64 6.88 6.35
C MET A 84 -22.39 6.89 4.84
N ARG A 85 -23.27 6.26 4.05
CA ARG A 85 -23.08 6.09 2.60
C ARG A 85 -23.20 7.41 1.83
N SER A 86 -24.15 8.26 2.19
CA SER A 86 -24.52 9.44 1.40
C SER A 86 -23.89 10.74 1.88
N VAL A 87 -23.48 10.82 3.15
CA VAL A 87 -22.95 12.06 3.76
C VAL A 87 -21.49 11.87 4.16
N VAL A 88 -21.20 10.93 5.07
CA VAL A 88 -19.87 10.80 5.68
C VAL A 88 -18.85 10.22 4.70
N LEU A 89 -19.15 9.11 4.03
CA LEU A 89 -18.20 8.41 3.18
C LEU A 89 -17.72 9.26 1.99
N PRO A 90 -18.57 9.96 1.22
CA PRO A 90 -18.11 10.83 0.14
C PRO A 90 -17.18 11.95 0.62
N GLN A 91 -17.44 12.53 1.79
CA GLN A 91 -16.59 13.55 2.40
C GLN A 91 -15.27 12.93 2.91
N ALA A 92 -15.34 11.78 3.58
CA ALA A 92 -14.17 11.07 4.09
C ALA A 92 -13.24 10.64 2.96
N MET A 93 -13.78 10.13 1.84
CA MET A 93 -13.00 9.78 0.66
C MET A 93 -12.18 10.97 0.15
N ARG A 94 -12.71 12.20 0.25
CA ARG A 94 -11.95 13.39 -0.16
C ARG A 94 -10.73 13.65 0.72
N ALA A 95 -10.80 13.32 2.01
CA ALA A 95 -9.69 13.42 2.94
C ALA A 95 -8.71 12.22 2.84
N ILE A 96 -9.21 11.05 2.46
CA ILE A 96 -8.46 9.78 2.39
C ILE A 96 -7.58 9.69 1.14
N ILE A 97 -8.05 10.16 -0.02
CA ILE A 97 -7.32 9.93 -1.28
C ILE A 97 -5.90 10.57 -1.31
N PRO A 98 -5.66 11.80 -0.81
CA PRO A 98 -4.31 12.37 -0.78
C PRO A 98 -3.28 11.52 -0.03
N PRO A 99 -3.50 11.11 1.25
CA PRO A 99 -2.55 10.24 1.94
C PRO A 99 -2.46 8.84 1.31
N LEU A 100 -3.55 8.27 0.77
CA LEU A 100 -3.47 7.01 0.03
C LEU A 100 -2.52 7.09 -1.17
N GLY A 101 -2.56 8.19 -1.92
CA GLY A 101 -1.67 8.39 -3.05
C GLY A 101 -0.21 8.54 -2.63
N ASN A 102 0.05 9.18 -1.49
CA ASN A 102 1.40 9.29 -0.94
C ASN A 102 1.97 7.91 -0.56
N ASP A 103 1.17 7.11 0.15
CA ASP A 103 1.55 5.74 0.51
C ASP A 103 1.74 4.86 -0.74
N PHE A 104 0.95 5.05 -1.79
CA PHE A 104 1.16 4.33 -3.06
C PHE A 104 2.55 4.62 -3.69
N ILE A 105 3.00 5.88 -3.64
CA ILE A 105 4.35 6.25 -4.08
C ILE A 105 5.41 5.63 -3.17
N ALA A 106 5.15 5.56 -1.85
CA ALA A 106 6.04 4.89 -0.91
C ALA A 106 6.16 3.39 -1.22
N ILE A 107 5.03 2.68 -1.40
CA ILE A 107 4.98 1.26 -1.79
C ILE A 107 5.85 1.01 -3.02
N LEU A 108 5.73 1.84 -4.07
CA LEU A 108 6.51 1.67 -5.29
C LEU A 108 8.01 1.65 -5.00
N LYS A 109 8.51 2.56 -4.17
CA LYS A 109 9.93 2.61 -3.80
C LYS A 109 10.31 1.44 -2.88
N ASP A 110 9.46 1.11 -1.92
CA ASP A 110 9.73 0.07 -0.93
C ASP A 110 9.73 -1.34 -1.54
N THR A 111 9.11 -1.54 -2.71
CA THR A 111 9.25 -2.81 -3.47
C THR A 111 10.70 -3.12 -3.85
N SER A 112 11.58 -2.11 -4.00
CA SER A 112 13.00 -2.32 -4.29
C SER A 112 13.72 -3.10 -3.17
N LEU A 113 13.24 -3.00 -1.93
CA LEU A 113 13.79 -3.71 -0.78
C LEU A 113 13.51 -5.21 -0.85
N LEU A 114 12.46 -5.62 -1.57
CA LEU A 114 12.13 -7.03 -1.80
C LEU A 114 13.16 -7.76 -2.67
N SER A 115 14.02 -7.02 -3.39
CA SER A 115 15.16 -7.61 -4.12
C SER A 115 16.07 -8.44 -3.22
N VAL A 116 16.19 -8.06 -1.94
CA VAL A 116 17.00 -8.79 -0.95
C VAL A 116 16.39 -10.14 -0.61
N LEU A 117 15.06 -10.29 -0.76
CA LEU A 117 14.34 -11.56 -0.60
C LEU A 117 14.41 -12.45 -1.84
N GLY A 118 15.15 -12.04 -2.89
CA GLY A 118 15.25 -12.78 -4.15
C GLY A 118 14.07 -12.58 -5.10
N VAL A 119 13.18 -11.62 -4.82
CA VAL A 119 12.05 -11.29 -5.70
C VAL A 119 12.57 -10.58 -6.95
N LEU A 120 12.10 -11.03 -8.11
CA LEU A 120 12.55 -10.51 -9.41
C LEU A 120 11.80 -9.22 -9.78
N GLU A 121 12.19 -8.11 -9.17
CA GLU A 121 11.76 -6.76 -9.54
C GLU A 121 12.89 -5.95 -10.24
N ILE A 122 12.68 -4.66 -10.50
CA ILE A 122 13.57 -3.80 -11.29
C ILE A 122 15.01 -3.79 -10.73
N THR A 123 15.15 -3.68 -9.42
CA THR A 123 16.45 -3.66 -8.73
C THR A 123 17.17 -5.00 -8.85
N GLN A 124 16.45 -6.10 -8.68
CA GLN A 124 16.99 -7.45 -8.82
C GLN A 124 17.37 -7.78 -10.26
N ARG A 125 16.59 -7.31 -11.24
CA ARG A 125 16.92 -7.41 -12.67
C ARG A 125 18.22 -6.70 -12.99
N ALA A 126 18.41 -5.49 -12.46
CA ALA A 126 19.65 -4.76 -12.66
C ALA A 126 20.84 -5.37 -11.91
N ARG A 127 20.62 -5.95 -10.74
CA ARG A 127 21.64 -6.72 -10.03
C ARG A 127 22.10 -7.92 -10.86
N GLN A 128 21.17 -8.66 -11.45
CA GLN A 128 21.50 -9.78 -12.35
C GLN A 128 22.27 -9.31 -13.59
N PHE A 129 21.82 -8.23 -14.24
CA PHE A 129 22.52 -7.63 -15.38
C PHE A 129 23.93 -7.17 -15.02
N SER A 130 24.08 -6.50 -13.88
CA SER A 130 25.37 -6.00 -13.40
C SER A 130 26.31 -7.14 -13.03
N ALA A 131 25.79 -8.22 -12.46
CA ALA A 131 26.58 -9.40 -12.12
C ALA A 131 27.07 -10.15 -13.37
N SER A 132 26.26 -10.22 -14.44
CA SER A 132 26.66 -10.89 -15.68
C SER A 132 27.57 -10.06 -16.58
N THR A 133 27.47 -8.73 -16.51
CA THR A 133 28.23 -7.81 -17.39
C THR A 133 29.35 -7.06 -16.69
N PHE A 134 29.43 -7.16 -15.35
CA PHE A 134 30.30 -6.36 -14.48
C PHE A 134 30.10 -4.83 -14.58
N LYS A 135 29.00 -4.39 -15.20
CA LYS A 135 28.64 -2.96 -15.38
C LYS A 135 27.72 -2.47 -14.27
N PHE A 136 28.23 -2.48 -13.03
CA PHE A 136 27.46 -2.08 -11.84
C PHE A 136 26.99 -0.63 -11.89
N ARG A 137 27.86 0.28 -12.35
CA ARG A 137 27.55 1.71 -12.41
C ARG A 137 26.35 1.93 -13.33
N GLU A 138 26.43 1.46 -14.56
CA GLU A 138 25.42 1.61 -15.59
C GLU A 138 24.10 0.95 -15.18
N GLY A 139 24.16 -0.28 -14.63
CA GLY A 139 22.97 -1.00 -14.16
C GLY A 139 22.20 -0.22 -13.08
N TYR A 140 22.88 0.25 -12.04
CA TYR A 140 22.23 0.99 -10.95
C TYR A 140 21.84 2.42 -11.36
N PHE A 141 22.55 3.09 -12.28
CA PHE A 141 22.13 4.38 -12.82
C PHE A 141 20.80 4.26 -13.58
N VAL A 142 20.64 3.23 -14.41
CA VAL A 142 19.38 2.98 -15.12
C VAL A 142 18.24 2.72 -14.13
N VAL A 143 18.47 1.90 -13.10
CA VAL A 143 17.46 1.66 -12.04
C VAL A 143 17.07 2.94 -11.33
N ALA A 144 18.05 3.74 -10.89
CA ALA A 144 17.79 4.99 -10.20
C ALA A 144 16.98 5.95 -11.08
N PHE A 145 17.31 6.02 -12.38
CA PHE A 145 16.57 6.83 -13.34
C PHE A 145 15.12 6.33 -13.53
N ILE A 146 14.90 5.01 -13.64
CA ILE A 146 13.56 4.42 -13.74
C ILE A 146 12.73 4.76 -12.50
N TYR A 147 13.26 4.51 -11.30
CA TYR A 147 12.55 4.83 -10.05
C TYR A 147 12.27 6.33 -9.92
N LEU A 148 13.19 7.19 -10.36
CA LEU A 148 12.99 8.64 -10.37
C LEU A 148 11.84 9.04 -11.29
N VAL A 149 11.82 8.55 -12.53
CA VAL A 149 10.75 8.84 -13.50
C VAL A 149 9.39 8.35 -12.98
N LEU A 150 9.33 7.14 -12.44
CA LEU A 150 8.10 6.58 -11.85
C LEU A 150 7.63 7.43 -10.65
N THR A 151 8.54 7.75 -9.74
CA THR A 151 8.22 8.53 -8.53
C THR A 151 7.74 9.93 -8.89
N LEU A 152 8.45 10.64 -9.78
CA LEU A 152 8.05 11.97 -10.24
C LEU A 152 6.72 11.93 -11.01
N GLY A 153 6.54 10.94 -11.90
CA GLY A 153 5.30 10.77 -12.66
C GLY A 153 4.09 10.59 -11.74
N LEU A 154 4.20 9.72 -10.74
CA LEU A 154 3.14 9.52 -9.74
C LEU A 154 2.95 10.74 -8.85
N SER A 155 4.02 11.45 -8.48
CA SER A 155 3.95 12.66 -7.65
C SER A 155 3.20 13.79 -8.38
N VAL A 156 3.44 13.95 -9.68
CA VAL A 156 2.71 14.89 -10.54
C VAL A 156 1.23 14.48 -10.64
N LEU A 157 0.95 13.21 -10.90
CA LEU A 157 -0.42 12.71 -10.99
C LEU A 157 -1.20 12.93 -9.68
N LEU A 158 -0.57 12.64 -8.54
CA LEU A 158 -1.13 12.90 -7.22
C LEU A 158 -1.39 14.38 -7.01
N GLY A 159 -0.43 15.25 -7.33
CA GLY A 159 -0.60 16.71 -7.21
C GLY A 159 -1.73 17.26 -8.09
N LEU A 160 -1.95 16.69 -9.29
CA LEU A 160 -3.09 17.04 -10.14
C LEU A 160 -4.43 16.62 -9.51
N LEU A 161 -4.47 15.41 -8.94
CA LEU A 161 -5.63 14.89 -8.25
C LEU A 161 -5.97 15.73 -7.00
N GLU A 162 -4.97 16.07 -6.19
CA GLU A 162 -5.14 16.92 -5.00
C GLU A 162 -5.64 18.33 -5.35
N LYS A 163 -5.12 18.94 -6.43
CA LYS A 163 -5.58 20.24 -6.92
C LYS A 163 -7.07 20.20 -7.31
N ARG A 164 -7.51 19.12 -7.96
CA ARG A 164 -8.93 18.95 -8.33
C ARG A 164 -9.83 18.88 -7.10
N MET A 165 -9.38 18.19 -6.05
CA MET A 165 -10.15 18.00 -4.81
C MET A 165 -10.14 19.25 -3.90
N THR A 166 -9.05 20.00 -3.89
CA THR A 166 -8.94 21.24 -3.11
C THR A 166 -9.79 22.37 -3.68
N ARG A 167 -10.03 22.36 -5.00
CA ARG A 167 -10.89 23.35 -5.68
C ARG A 167 -12.34 23.29 -5.18
N ASP A 168 -12.83 22.12 -4.78
CA ASP A 168 -14.15 21.97 -4.11
C ASP A 168 -14.16 22.60 -2.71
N ARG A 169 -13.06 22.49 -1.96
CA ARG A 169 -12.96 22.96 -0.55
C ARG A 169 -12.97 24.48 -0.38
N LYS A 170 -12.64 25.25 -1.44
CA LYS A 170 -12.70 26.71 -1.43
C LYS A 170 -14.10 27.27 -1.71
N GLY A 171 -15.04 26.45 -2.19
CA GLY A 171 -16.44 26.85 -2.39
C GLY A 171 -17.32 26.72 -1.15
N GLU A 172 -16.81 26.09 -0.08
CA GLU A 172 -17.53 25.81 1.17
C GLU A 172 -17.13 26.75 2.34
N ARG A 173 -16.34 27.80 2.06
CA ARG A 173 -15.92 28.83 3.05
C ARG A 173 -16.57 30.17 2.76
#